data_AF-A0A453N466-F1
#
_entry.id   AF-A0A453N466-F1
#
_cell.length_a   1.000
_cell.length_b   1.000
_cell.length_c   1.000
_cell.angle_alpha   90.00
_cell.angle_beta   90.00
_cell.angle_gamma   90.00
#
_symmetry.space_group_name_H-M   'P 1'
#
loop_
_entity.id
_entity.type
_entity.pdbx_description
1 polymer ?
#
loop_
_entity_poly.entity_id
_entity_poly.type
_entity_poly.pdbx_seq_one_letter_code
_entity_poly.pdbx_strand_id
1 'polypeptide(L)'
;GCRHYNNAYFARVGGVELREMNGLELEFLFALRFRLNVTPDDFASYCAALEGEMLTTTTPPPLSPPAVMASVSVSPEEEEEQDASAVAGGGIITAFAAAARVSVAVAEITQ
;
A
#
# COMPACT_ATOMS: atom_id res chain seq x y z
N GLY A 1 15.08 12.18 -28.52
CA GLY A 1 13.62 12.38 -28.57
C GLY A 1 12.99 11.51 -27.51
N CYS A 2 12.03 12.06 -26.74
CA CYS A 2 11.31 11.29 -25.73
C CYS A 2 10.47 10.20 -26.41
N ARG A 3 10.57 8.97 -25.91
CA ARG A 3 9.74 7.84 -26.36
C ARG A 3 8.52 7.75 -25.46
N HIS A 4 7.35 7.59 -26.06
CA HIS A 4 6.10 7.36 -25.36
C HIS A 4 5.43 6.12 -25.94
N TYR A 5 4.80 5.33 -25.09
CA TYR A 5 4.02 4.16 -25.47
C TYR A 5 2.56 4.39 -25.07
N ASN A 6 1.62 3.75 -25.75
CA ASN A 6 0.21 3.89 -25.42
C ASN A 6 -0.20 2.97 -24.26
N ASN A 7 -1.41 3.16 -23.74
CA ASN A 7 -1.93 2.37 -22.63
C ASN A 7 -2.10 0.89 -22.99
N ALA A 8 -2.33 0.53 -24.25
CA ALA A 8 -2.40 -0.86 -24.67
C ALA A 8 -1.05 -1.59 -24.50
N TYR A 9 0.05 -0.88 -24.71
CA TYR A 9 1.39 -1.40 -24.43
C TYR A 9 1.60 -1.60 -22.93
N PHE A 10 1.31 -0.58 -22.11
CA PHE A 10 1.49 -0.66 -20.66
C PHE A 10 0.57 -1.69 -20.01
N ALA A 11 -0.67 -1.82 -20.47
CA ALA A 11 -1.62 -2.84 -20.00
C ALA A 11 -1.07 -4.25 -20.23
N ARG A 12 -0.55 -4.52 -21.44
CA ARG A 12 0.08 -5.81 -21.77
C ARG A 12 1.32 -6.11 -20.92
N VAL A 13 2.17 -5.12 -20.68
CA VAL A 13 3.40 -5.31 -19.86
C VAL A 13 3.05 -5.44 -18.38
N GLY A 14 2.08 -4.67 -17.90
CA GLY A 14 1.63 -4.65 -16.50
C GLY A 14 0.67 -5.78 -16.12
N GLY A 15 0.18 -6.57 -17.08
CA GLY A 15 -0.70 -7.71 -16.82
C GLY A 15 -2.13 -7.32 -16.42
N VAL A 16 -2.62 -6.17 -16.90
CA VAL A 16 -3.97 -5.66 -16.61
C VAL A 16 -4.77 -5.45 -17.89
N GLU A 17 -6.08 -5.33 -17.79
CA GLU A 17 -6.91 -4.99 -18.95
C GLU A 17 -6.67 -3.55 -19.41
N LEU A 18 -6.85 -3.28 -20.71
CA LEU A 18 -6.71 -1.92 -21.26
C LEU A 18 -7.66 -0.92 -20.57
N ARG A 19 -8.88 -1.35 -20.23
CA ARG A 19 -9.85 -0.51 -19.52
C ARG A 19 -9.35 -0.11 -18.13
N GLU A 20 -8.72 -1.04 -17.43
CA GLU A 20 -8.12 -0.80 -16.12
C GLU A 20 -6.95 0.19 -16.24
N MET A 21 -6.02 -0.03 -17.18
CA MET A 21 -4.90 0.89 -17.42
C MET A 21 -5.38 2.31 -17.76
N ASN A 22 -6.41 2.44 -18.59
CA ASN A 22 -7.00 3.75 -18.91
C ASN A 22 -7.62 4.42 -17.67
N GLY A 23 -8.29 3.64 -16.81
CA GLY A 23 -8.86 4.14 -15.56
C GLY A 23 -7.77 4.64 -14.60
N LEU A 24 -6.74 3.82 -14.40
CA LEU A 24 -5.59 4.15 -13.55
C LEU A 24 -4.84 5.41 -14.04
N GLU A 25 -4.69 5.58 -15.35
CA GLU A 25 -4.11 6.81 -15.91
C GLU A 25 -4.94 8.04 -15.51
N LEU A 26 -6.25 8.01 -15.71
CA LEU A 26 -7.13 9.12 -15.35
C LEU A 26 -7.09 9.40 -13.84
N GLU A 27 -7.19 8.36 -13.01
CA GLU A 27 -7.11 8.49 -11.55
C GLU A 27 -5.79 9.15 -11.11
N PHE A 28 -4.67 8.71 -11.67
CA PHE A 28 -3.35 9.29 -11.40
C PHE A 28 -3.27 10.77 -11.82
N LEU A 29 -3.75 11.10 -13.02
CA LEU A 29 -3.77 12.48 -13.53
C LEU A 29 -4.62 13.41 -12.64
N PHE A 30 -5.77 12.93 -12.17
CA PHE A 30 -6.62 13.68 -11.25
C PHE A 30 -5.98 13.82 -9.86
N ALA A 31 -5.36 12.76 -9.34
CA ALA A 31 -4.65 12.81 -8.06
C ALA A 31 -3.53 13.87 -8.06
N LEU A 32 -2.84 14.02 -9.20
CA LEU A 32 -1.82 15.06 -9.38
C LEU A 32 -2.36 16.43 -9.77
N ARG A 33 -3.69 16.58 -9.96
CA ARG A 33 -4.30 17.78 -10.53
C ARG A 33 -3.59 18.23 -11.83
N PHE A 34 -3.19 17.27 -12.65
CA PHE A 34 -2.44 17.49 -13.90
C PHE A 34 -1.13 18.28 -13.76
N ARG A 35 -0.56 18.36 -12.54
CA ARG A 35 0.76 18.97 -12.30
C ARG A 35 1.87 17.95 -12.58
N LEU A 36 2.19 17.74 -13.86
CA LEU A 36 3.14 16.72 -14.31
C LEU A 36 4.56 17.23 -14.57
N ASN A 37 4.76 18.55 -14.56
CA ASN A 37 6.06 19.16 -14.78
C ASN A 37 6.88 19.15 -13.49
N VAL A 38 8.10 18.61 -13.54
CA VAL A 38 9.08 18.64 -12.46
C VAL A 38 10.32 19.37 -12.98
N THR A 39 10.77 20.39 -12.25
CA THR A 39 12.02 21.07 -12.60
C THR A 39 13.23 20.26 -12.11
N PRO A 40 14.44 20.48 -12.66
CA PRO A 40 15.64 19.83 -12.15
C PRO A 40 15.86 20.06 -10.65
N ASP A 41 15.53 21.26 -10.16
CA ASP A 41 15.66 21.64 -8.75
C ASP A 41 14.65 20.90 -7.87
N ASP A 42 13.40 20.76 -8.32
CA ASP A 42 12.37 19.96 -7.61
C ASP A 42 12.83 18.50 -7.49
N PHE A 43 13.29 17.91 -8.60
CA PHE A 43 13.76 16.53 -8.62
C PHE A 43 14.93 16.31 -7.66
N ALA A 44 15.95 17.19 -7.69
CA ALA A 44 17.10 17.12 -6.81
C ALA A 44 16.72 17.22 -5.33
N SER A 45 15.77 18.11 -5.01
CA SER A 45 15.28 18.30 -3.65
C SER A 45 14.56 17.06 -3.12
N TYR A 46 13.74 16.40 -3.95
CA TYR A 46 13.07 15.15 -3.56
C TYR A 46 14.06 13.99 -3.38
N CYS A 47 15.10 13.87 -4.22
CA CYS A 47 16.15 12.87 -4.04
C CYS A 47 16.86 13.04 -2.70
N ALA A 48 17.30 14.26 -2.38
CA ALA A 48 17.98 14.55 -1.12
C ALA A 48 17.11 14.24 0.11
N ALA A 49 15.81 14.54 0.05
CA ALA A 49 14.88 14.21 1.11
C ALA A 49 14.73 12.69 1.31
N LEU A 50 14.59 11.93 0.21
CA LEU A 50 14.48 10.46 0.28
C LEU A 50 15.76 9.80 0.83
N GLU A 51 16.94 10.29 0.42
CA GLU A 51 18.23 9.78 0.92
C GLU A 51 18.40 10.03 2.43
N GLY A 52 17.90 11.16 2.95
CA GLY A 52 17.91 11.47 4.38
C GLY A 52 17.10 10.47 5.22
N GLU A 53 15.90 10.09 4.76
CA GLU A 53 15.02 9.14 5.46
C GLU A 53 15.52 7.68 5.42
N MET A 54 16.22 7.29 4.35
CA MET A 54 16.82 5.95 4.27
C MET A 54 17.94 5.76 5.30
N LEU A 55 18.68 6.83 5.62
CA LEU A 55 19.78 6.79 6.57
C LEU A 55 19.30 6.67 8.02
N THR A 56 18.11 7.21 8.35
CA THR A 56 17.53 7.15 9.70
C THR A 56 16.89 5.79 10.02
N THR A 57 16.53 5.00 8.99
CA THR A 57 15.83 3.71 9.15
C THR A 57 16.78 2.50 9.25
N THR A 58 18.09 2.70 9.12
CA THR A 58 19.10 1.61 9.12
C THR A 58 19.61 1.20 10.52
N THR A 59 18.98 1.63 11.61
CA THR A 59 19.28 1.04 12.93
C THR A 59 18.37 -0.19 13.14
N PRO A 60 18.86 -1.44 13.00
CA PRO A 60 18.07 -2.58 13.40
C PRO A 60 17.75 -2.44 14.90
N PRO A 61 16.49 -2.66 15.34
CA PRO A 61 16.19 -2.73 16.77
C PRO A 61 17.08 -3.81 17.40
N PRO A 62 17.58 -3.62 18.65
CA PRO A 62 18.43 -4.61 19.30
C PRO A 62 17.67 -5.95 19.33
N LEU A 63 18.19 -6.94 18.62
CA LEU A 63 17.62 -8.28 18.51
C LEU A 63 17.57 -8.90 19.91
N SER A 64 16.39 -8.86 20.53
CA SER A 64 16.08 -9.69 21.69
C SER A 64 15.78 -11.10 21.17
N PRO A 65 16.46 -12.16 21.62
CA PRO A 65 16.16 -13.51 21.13
C PRO A 65 14.73 -13.93 21.51
N PRO A 66 14.00 -14.65 20.65
CA PRO A 66 12.65 -15.09 20.96
C PRO A 66 12.69 -16.18 22.04
N ALA A 67 12.06 -15.90 23.18
CA ALA A 67 11.71 -16.93 24.15
C ALA A 67 10.69 -17.89 23.50
N VAL A 68 11.05 -19.16 23.42
CA VAL A 68 10.17 -20.26 23.03
C VAL A 68 8.92 -20.25 23.90
N MET A 69 7.77 -19.91 23.34
CA MET A 69 6.48 -20.04 24.04
C MET A 69 5.69 -21.20 23.44
N ALA A 70 5.31 -22.08 24.36
CA ALA A 70 4.91 -23.47 24.19
C ALA A 70 3.59 -23.67 23.42
N SER A 71 3.46 -24.89 22.87
CA SER A 71 2.28 -25.44 22.20
C SER A 71 0.98 -25.13 22.93
N VAL A 72 0.01 -24.58 22.19
CA VAL A 72 -1.38 -24.52 22.64
C VAL A 72 -2.03 -25.90 22.39
N SER A 73 -2.39 -26.59 23.46
CA SER A 73 -3.21 -27.79 23.40
C SER A 73 -4.66 -27.38 23.14
N VAL A 74 -5.17 -27.66 21.95
CA VAL A 74 -6.60 -27.50 21.62
C VAL A 74 -7.38 -28.67 22.25
N SER A 75 -8.35 -28.34 23.10
CA SER A 75 -9.43 -29.26 23.49
C SER A 75 -10.69 -28.84 22.72
N PRO A 76 -11.52 -29.79 22.22
CA PRO A 76 -12.68 -29.46 21.41
C PRO A 76 -13.91 -29.20 22.29
N GLU A 77 -14.66 -28.16 21.95
CA GLU A 77 -16.06 -28.01 22.37
C GLU A 77 -16.90 -27.76 21.10
N GLU A 78 -17.80 -28.70 20.84
CA GLU A 78 -18.96 -28.71 19.91
C GLU A 78 -19.90 -27.53 20.26
N GLU A 79 -20.81 -26.97 19.47
CA GLU A 79 -21.52 -27.18 18.19
C GLU A 79 -22.13 -25.76 17.87
N GLU A 80 -22.56 -25.38 16.66
CA GLU A 80 -23.95 -25.61 16.21
C GLU A 80 -24.12 -25.25 14.72
N GLU A 81 -24.95 -26.06 14.09
CA GLU A 81 -25.25 -26.21 12.67
C GLU A 81 -26.38 -25.26 12.22
N GLN A 82 -26.26 -24.68 11.02
CA GLN A 82 -27.47 -24.46 10.19
C GLN A 82 -27.16 -24.40 8.69
N ASP A 83 -27.76 -25.36 7.99
CA ASP A 83 -27.70 -25.68 6.57
C ASP A 83 -28.51 -24.70 5.69
N ALA A 84 -28.01 -24.42 4.47
CA ALA A 84 -28.74 -24.59 3.20
C ALA A 84 -28.06 -23.83 2.03
N SER A 85 -27.87 -24.57 0.93
CA SER A 85 -27.18 -24.24 -0.32
C SER A 85 -27.79 -23.12 -1.18
N ALA A 86 -26.97 -22.45 -2.02
CA ALA A 86 -26.97 -22.64 -3.50
C ALA A 86 -26.35 -21.47 -4.31
N VAL A 87 -25.41 -21.83 -5.20
CA VAL A 87 -25.20 -21.37 -6.60
C VAL A 87 -24.70 -19.94 -6.91
N ALA A 88 -23.46 -19.93 -7.42
CA ALA A 88 -22.87 -19.20 -8.56
C ALA A 88 -23.36 -17.80 -8.99
N GLY A 89 -22.39 -16.87 -9.04
CA GLY A 89 -22.24 -15.93 -10.16
C GLY A 89 -22.25 -14.44 -9.82
N GLY A 90 -21.14 -13.76 -10.11
CA GLY A 90 -21.16 -12.36 -10.55
C GLY A 90 -21.03 -11.25 -9.50
N GLY A 91 -19.79 -10.80 -9.29
CA GLY A 91 -19.43 -9.38 -9.18
C GLY A 91 -19.64 -8.65 -7.84
N ILE A 92 -18.85 -7.56 -7.72
CA ILE A 92 -19.03 -6.37 -6.87
C ILE A 92 -18.28 -6.36 -5.51
N ILE A 93 -17.07 -5.78 -5.55
CA ILE A 93 -16.42 -4.84 -4.59
C ILE A 93 -16.79 -4.91 -3.09
N THR A 94 -15.82 -5.25 -2.23
CA THR A 94 -15.74 -4.82 -0.79
C THR A 94 -14.35 -5.20 -0.25
N ALA A 95 -13.55 -4.44 0.49
CA ALA A 95 -13.40 -3.00 0.77
C ALA A 95 -11.92 -2.82 1.19
N PHE A 96 -11.26 -1.76 0.74
CA PHE A 96 -9.98 -1.34 1.29
C PHE A 96 -10.24 -0.55 2.59
N ALA A 97 -9.90 -1.12 3.74
CA ALA A 97 -9.78 -0.42 5.03
C ALA A 97 -8.90 -1.27 5.97
N ALA A 98 -7.90 -0.77 6.69
CA ALA A 98 -7.68 0.58 7.19
C ALA A 98 -6.17 0.89 7.32
N ALA A 99 -5.75 2.08 6.89
CA ALA A 99 -4.44 2.61 7.28
C ALA A 99 -4.54 3.21 8.69
N ALA A 100 -3.84 2.61 9.66
CA ALA A 100 -3.76 3.11 11.01
C ALA A 100 -3.01 4.46 11.03
N ARG A 101 -3.62 5.47 11.65
CA ARG A 101 -2.99 6.78 11.85
C ARG A 101 -2.08 6.73 13.07
N VAL A 102 -0.78 6.94 12.87
CA VAL A 102 0.17 7.21 13.96
C VAL A 102 -0.08 8.63 14.47
N SER A 103 -0.44 8.76 15.74
CA SER A 103 -0.58 10.07 16.39
C SER A 103 0.73 10.40 17.09
N VAL A 104 1.39 11.48 16.68
CA VAL A 104 2.56 12.03 17.36
C VAL A 104 2.05 12.99 18.44
N ALA A 105 2.30 12.67 19.70
CA ALA A 105 2.06 13.58 20.81
C ALA A 105 3.23 14.59 20.87
N VAL A 106 2.92 15.87 20.69
CA VAL A 106 3.86 16.96 20.95
C VAL A 106 3.88 17.18 22.45
N ALA A 107 5.01 16.87 23.10
CA ALA A 107 5.24 17.25 24.48
C ALA A 107 5.63 18.74 24.52
N GLU A 108 4.77 19.58 25.09
CA GLU A 108 5.16 20.95 25.43
C GLU A 108 6.16 20.90 26.59
N ILE A 109 7.39 21.38 26.34
CA ILE A 109 8.38 21.61 27.38
C ILE A 109 8.10 23.00 27.95
N THR A 110 7.46 23.04 29.12
CA THR A 110 7.30 24.25 29.91
C THR A 110 8.65 24.69 30.45
N GLN A 111 8.97 25.97 30.28
CA GLN A 111 10.22 26.62 30.67
C GLN A 111 10.35 26.77 32.19
#